data_AF-A0A6A3GAY1-F1
#
_entry.id   AF-A0A6A3GAY1-F1
#
_cell.length_a   1.000
_cell.length_b   1.000
_cell.length_c   1.000
_cell.angle_alpha   90.00
_cell.angle_beta   90.00
_cell.angle_gamma   90.00
#
_symmetry.space_group_name_H-M   'P 1'
#
loop_
_entity.id
_entity.type
_entity.pdbx_description
1 polymer ?
#
loop_
_entity_poly.entity_id
_entity_poly.type
_entity_poly.pdbx_seq_one_letter_code
_entity_poly.pdbx_strand_id
1 'polypeptide(L)'
;MGDRRSWWERFVSMSVQGGWTDKMKISELKIKTSSAVRNWRDQLSKHVQNDWKRLSREFKRKYLKARTSESERYYTMRQKSNESAMEFFYRLNEAAVKAGIRYKKGKRDSAHHIKRFIKNLRDQQLKAILRNTRFHNLDDLDRGAKVAHTLV
;
A
#
# COMPACT_ATOMS: atom_id res chain seq x y z
N MET A 1 -15.01 -3.15 -8.69
CA MET A 1 -13.85 -3.47 -9.54
C MET A 1 -12.64 -3.65 -8.64
N GLY A 2 -12.13 -4.87 -8.48
CA GLY A 2 -11.00 -5.16 -7.59
C GLY A 2 -9.70 -4.46 -8.01
N ASP A 3 -8.74 -4.38 -7.09
CA ASP A 3 -7.39 -3.86 -7.34
C ASP A 3 -6.78 -4.54 -8.58
N ARG A 4 -6.30 -3.74 -9.55
CA ARG A 4 -5.66 -4.21 -10.79
C ARG A 4 -4.50 -5.16 -10.50
N ARG A 5 -3.84 -4.98 -9.35
CA ARG A 5 -2.78 -5.88 -8.88
C ARG A 5 -3.32 -7.23 -8.45
N SER A 6 -4.40 -7.28 -7.66
CA SER A 6 -5.04 -8.54 -7.29
C SER A 6 -5.52 -9.33 -8.50
N TRP A 7 -6.01 -8.65 -9.54
CA TRP A 7 -6.34 -9.30 -10.81
C TRP A 7 -5.11 -9.92 -11.49
N TRP A 8 -4.00 -9.17 -11.57
CA TRP A 8 -2.76 -9.68 -12.15
C TRP A 8 -2.17 -10.85 -11.37
N GLU A 9 -2.18 -10.81 -10.04
CA GLU A 9 -1.72 -11.91 -9.18
C GLU A 9 -2.54 -13.18 -9.41
N ARG A 10 -3.87 -13.07 -9.48
CA ARG A 10 -4.75 -14.19 -9.84
C ARG A 10 -4.45 -14.71 -11.24
N PHE A 11 -4.27 -13.83 -12.21
CA PHE A 11 -3.90 -14.22 -13.59
C PHE A 11 -2.61 -15.05 -13.61
N VAL A 12 -1.56 -14.57 -12.94
CA VAL A 12 -0.28 -15.29 -12.87
C VAL A 12 -0.44 -16.61 -12.13
N SER A 13 -1.15 -16.64 -11.00
CA SER A 13 -1.41 -17.86 -10.22
C SER A 13 -2.11 -18.93 -11.07
N MET A 14 -3.19 -18.56 -11.79
CA MET A 14 -3.88 -19.48 -12.70
C MET A 14 -2.95 -20.00 -13.79
N SER A 15 -2.08 -19.15 -14.35
CA SER A 15 -1.15 -19.58 -15.38
C SER A 15 -0.10 -20.58 -14.88
N VAL A 16 0.31 -20.46 -13.61
CA VAL A 16 1.25 -21.39 -12.99
C VAL A 16 0.55 -22.71 -12.67
N GLN A 17 -0.62 -22.64 -12.02
CA GLN A 17 -1.41 -23.83 -11.66
C GLN A 17 -1.85 -24.64 -12.89
N GLY A 18 -2.23 -23.95 -13.97
CA GLY A 18 -2.63 -24.58 -15.22
C GLY A 18 -1.47 -24.99 -16.13
N GLY A 19 -0.21 -24.80 -15.72
CA GLY A 19 0.96 -25.16 -16.54
C GLY A 19 1.03 -24.40 -17.87
N TRP A 20 0.56 -23.15 -17.91
CA TRP A 20 0.46 -22.40 -19.17
C TRP A 20 1.82 -22.07 -19.76
N THR A 21 1.95 -22.30 -21.06
CA THR A 21 3.09 -21.81 -21.84
C THR A 21 3.04 -20.28 -21.96
N ASP A 22 4.17 -19.65 -22.30
CA ASP A 22 4.22 -18.21 -22.50
C ASP A 22 3.32 -17.73 -23.65
N LYS A 23 3.15 -18.54 -24.70
CA LYS A 23 2.18 -18.26 -25.78
C LYS A 23 0.74 -18.25 -25.25
N MET A 24 0.39 -19.21 -24.39
CA MET A 24 -0.94 -19.26 -23.76
C MET A 24 -1.16 -18.03 -22.87
N LYS A 25 -0.18 -17.64 -22.05
CA LYS A 25 -0.26 -16.43 -21.21
C LYS A 25 -0.50 -15.16 -22.04
N ILE A 26 0.17 -15.02 -23.19
CA ILE A 26 -0.02 -13.88 -24.09
C ILE A 26 -1.43 -13.87 -24.67
N SER A 27 -1.94 -15.02 -25.12
CA SER A 27 -3.29 -15.15 -25.67
C SER A 27 -4.37 -14.86 -24.63
N GLU A 28 -4.26 -15.49 -23.45
CA GLU A 28 -5.19 -15.31 -22.34
C GLU A 28 -5.20 -13.88 -21.82
N LEU A 29 -4.03 -13.22 -21.76
CA LEU A 29 -3.94 -11.81 -21.40
C LEU A 29 -4.72 -10.94 -22.39
N LYS A 30 -4.68 -11.23 -23.70
CA LYS A 30 -5.43 -10.50 -24.72
C LYS A 30 -6.94 -10.66 -24.53
N ILE A 31 -7.40 -11.88 -24.25
CA ILE A 31 -8.83 -12.20 -24.13
C ILE A 31 -9.41 -11.65 -22.81
N LYS A 32 -8.68 -11.77 -21.71
CA LYS A 32 -9.16 -11.40 -20.36
C LYS A 32 -8.99 -9.92 -19.99
N THR A 33 -8.49 -9.07 -20.90
CA THR A 33 -8.29 -7.63 -20.65
C THR A 33 -9.26 -6.75 -21.43
N SER A 34 -9.38 -5.47 -21.05
CA SER A 34 -10.27 -4.53 -21.72
C SER A 34 -9.76 -4.11 -23.10
N SER A 35 -10.64 -3.53 -23.93
CA SER A 35 -10.27 -2.95 -25.23
C SER A 35 -9.13 -1.92 -25.11
N ALA A 36 -9.14 -1.09 -24.07
CA ALA A 36 -8.08 -0.12 -23.81
C ALA A 36 -6.70 -0.78 -23.61
N VAL A 37 -6.63 -1.93 -22.94
CA VAL A 37 -5.38 -2.69 -22.74
C VAL A 37 -4.95 -3.34 -24.05
N ARG A 38 -5.88 -3.90 -24.84
CA ARG A 38 -5.58 -4.48 -26.15
C ARG A 38 -5.04 -3.42 -27.11
N ASN A 39 -5.71 -2.28 -27.23
CA ASN A 39 -5.28 -1.17 -28.08
C ASN A 39 -3.91 -0.64 -27.68
N TRP A 40 -3.62 -0.56 -26.38
CA TRP A 40 -2.28 -0.21 -25.91
C TRP A 40 -1.24 -1.28 -26.30
N ARG A 41 -1.55 -2.57 -26.11
CA ARG A 41 -0.65 -3.67 -26.48
C ARG A 41 -0.30 -3.60 -27.97
N ASP A 42 -1.26 -3.25 -28.81
CA ASP A 42 -1.08 -3.16 -30.26
C ASP A 42 -0.16 -2.01 -30.69
N GLN A 43 0.09 -1.02 -29.81
CA GLN A 43 1.11 0.02 -30.00
C GLN A 43 2.54 -0.45 -29.70
N LEU A 44 2.73 -1.60 -29.05
CA LEU A 44 4.06 -2.15 -28.74
C LEU A 44 4.65 -2.85 -29.97
N SER A 45 5.98 -2.94 -30.05
CA SER A 45 6.63 -3.69 -31.14
C SER A 45 6.30 -5.20 -31.07
N LYS A 46 6.34 -5.89 -32.21
CA LYS A 46 6.05 -7.34 -32.29
C LYS A 46 6.97 -8.17 -31.38
N HIS A 47 8.23 -7.75 -31.23
CA HIS A 47 9.18 -8.38 -30.32
C HIS A 47 8.74 -8.32 -28.85
N VAL A 48 8.12 -7.22 -28.43
CA VAL A 48 7.56 -7.10 -27.07
C VAL A 48 6.23 -7.87 -26.97
N GLN A 49 5.39 -7.80 -28.00
CA GLN A 49 4.07 -8.45 -28.03
C GLN A 49 4.14 -9.99 -27.91
N ASN A 50 5.22 -10.60 -28.41
CA ASN A 50 5.38 -12.05 -28.52
C ASN A 50 6.28 -12.68 -27.44
N ASP A 51 6.91 -11.86 -26.58
CA ASP A 51 7.75 -12.30 -25.47
C ASP A 51 7.02 -12.00 -24.15
N TRP A 52 6.63 -13.05 -23.42
CA TRP A 52 5.87 -12.90 -22.18
C TRP A 52 6.62 -12.08 -21.13
N LYS A 53 7.94 -12.25 -21.00
CA LYS A 53 8.76 -11.55 -20.01
C LYS A 53 8.81 -10.05 -20.31
N ARG A 54 8.89 -9.66 -21.58
CA ARG A 54 8.87 -8.25 -22.03
C ARG A 54 7.46 -7.65 -21.92
N LEU A 55 6.45 -8.34 -22.45
CA LEU A 55 5.06 -7.88 -22.40
C LEU A 55 4.58 -7.68 -20.96
N SER A 56 4.85 -8.66 -20.08
CA SER A 56 4.46 -8.59 -18.67
C SER A 56 5.16 -7.44 -17.93
N ARG A 57 6.41 -7.11 -18.29
CA ARG A 57 7.13 -5.96 -17.73
C ARG A 57 6.47 -4.64 -18.12
N GLU A 58 6.16 -4.45 -19.40
CA GLU A 58 5.47 -3.26 -19.88
C GLU A 58 4.06 -3.13 -19.29
N PHE A 59 3.33 -4.25 -19.17
CA PHE A 59 2.01 -4.28 -18.56
C PHE A 59 2.07 -3.85 -17.09
N LYS A 60 3.01 -4.44 -16.32
CA LYS A 60 3.25 -4.07 -14.92
C LYS A 60 3.56 -2.59 -14.81
N ARG A 61 4.49 -2.08 -15.62
CA ARG A 61 4.89 -0.66 -15.61
C ARG A 61 3.72 0.30 -15.85
N LYS A 62 2.87 0.00 -16.83
CA LYS A 62 1.76 0.89 -17.21
C LYS A 62 0.53 0.77 -16.31
N TYR A 63 0.11 -0.46 -16.00
CA TYR A 63 -1.18 -0.71 -15.35
C TYR A 63 -1.07 -1.06 -13.88
N LEU A 64 0.04 -1.65 -13.48
CA LEU A 64 0.32 -2.02 -12.09
C LEU A 64 1.36 -1.05 -11.54
N LYS A 65 0.97 0.25 -11.45
CA LYS A 65 1.80 1.30 -10.85
C LYS A 65 2.61 0.74 -9.69
N ALA A 66 3.90 1.07 -9.66
CA ALA A 66 4.81 0.62 -8.63
C ALA A 66 4.11 0.70 -7.27
N ARG A 67 4.27 -0.36 -6.47
CA ARG A 67 3.84 -0.31 -5.09
C ARG A 67 4.41 0.98 -4.53
N THR A 68 3.55 1.87 -4.03
CA THR A 68 3.97 2.99 -3.18
C THR A 68 5.09 2.44 -2.30
N SER A 69 6.29 2.99 -2.40
CA SER A 69 7.44 2.43 -1.68
C SER A 69 7.07 2.32 -0.20
N GLU A 70 7.68 1.40 0.56
CA GLU A 70 7.29 1.27 1.98
C GLU A 70 7.47 2.58 2.74
N SER A 71 8.52 3.33 2.36
CA SER A 71 8.74 4.71 2.77
C SER A 71 7.56 5.61 2.38
N GLU A 72 7.21 5.67 1.09
CA GLU A 72 6.11 6.52 0.63
C GLU A 72 4.76 6.13 1.27
N ARG A 73 4.51 4.83 1.51
CA ARG A 73 3.32 4.37 2.23
C ARG A 73 3.29 4.90 3.64
N TYR A 74 4.40 4.80 4.35
CA TYR A 74 4.53 5.38 5.68
C TYR A 74 4.30 6.90 5.66
N TYR A 75 4.91 7.62 4.71
CA TYR A 75 4.83 9.07 4.63
C TYR A 75 3.48 9.62 4.16
N THR A 76 2.69 8.83 3.43
CA THR A 76 1.37 9.23 2.90
C THR A 76 0.18 8.65 3.67
N MET A 77 0.44 7.79 4.66
CA MET A 77 -0.62 7.08 5.39
C MET A 77 -1.57 8.02 6.14
N ARG A 78 -2.87 7.78 5.98
CA ARG A 78 -3.96 8.47 6.70
C ARG A 78 -4.90 7.48 7.37
N GLN A 79 -5.57 7.93 8.43
CA GLN A 79 -6.61 7.14 9.07
C GLN A 79 -7.78 6.92 8.11
N LYS A 80 -8.24 5.68 7.96
CA LYS A 80 -9.41 5.28 7.16
C LYS A 80 -10.71 5.62 7.89
N SER A 81 -11.84 5.69 7.17
CA SER A 81 -13.15 5.97 7.79
C SER A 81 -13.63 4.86 8.72
N ASN A 82 -13.19 3.63 8.46
CA ASN A 82 -13.68 2.43 9.13
C ASN A 82 -12.67 1.86 10.14
N GLU A 83 -11.67 2.64 10.56
CA GLU A 83 -10.70 2.19 11.57
C GLU A 83 -10.63 3.19 12.72
N SER A 84 -10.52 2.66 13.93
CA SER A 84 -10.25 3.42 15.16
C SER A 84 -8.88 4.08 15.13
N ALA A 85 -8.64 5.03 16.05
CA ALA A 85 -7.33 5.65 16.20
C ALA A 85 -6.24 4.61 16.57
N MET A 86 -6.60 3.60 17.35
CA MET A 86 -5.70 2.51 17.75
C MET A 86 -5.33 1.60 16.58
N GLU A 87 -6.31 1.17 15.78
CA GLU A 87 -6.05 0.37 14.57
C GLU A 87 -5.17 1.14 13.57
N PHE A 88 -5.42 2.44 13.40
CA PHE A 88 -4.56 3.30 12.61
C PHE A 88 -3.13 3.36 13.15
N PHE A 89 -2.97 3.50 14.47
CA PHE A 89 -1.65 3.51 15.11
C PHE A 89 -0.87 2.23 14.83
N TYR A 90 -1.49 1.05 15.00
CA TYR A 90 -0.84 -0.23 14.72
C TYR A 90 -0.50 -0.41 13.24
N ARG A 91 -1.37 0.03 12.33
CA ARG A 91 -1.08 0.00 10.90
C ARG A 91 0.06 0.94 10.50
N LEU A 92 0.18 2.10 11.16
CA LEU A 92 1.27 3.04 10.95
C LEU A 92 2.61 2.51 11.51
N ASN A 93 2.58 1.83 12.66
CA ASN A 93 3.72 1.13 13.25
C ASN A 93 4.28 0.08 12.29
N GLU A 94 3.41 -0.76 11.73
CA GLU A 94 3.80 -1.78 10.76
C GLU A 94 4.45 -1.16 9.51
N ALA A 95 3.88 -0.07 8.99
CA ALA A 95 4.46 0.64 7.85
C ALA A 95 5.82 1.26 8.17
N ALA A 96 6.04 1.77 9.38
CA ALA A 96 7.33 2.28 9.82
C ALA A 96 8.39 1.17 9.83
N VAL A 97 8.06 -0.02 10.33
CA VAL A 97 8.97 -1.19 10.31
C VAL A 97 9.32 -1.56 8.87
N LYS A 98 8.32 -1.68 7.99
CA LYS A 98 8.55 -1.98 6.56
C LYS A 98 9.35 -0.92 5.83
N ALA A 99 9.26 0.34 6.26
CA ALA A 99 10.05 1.46 5.74
C ALA A 99 11.46 1.56 6.35
N GLY A 100 11.84 0.68 7.30
CA GLY A 100 13.15 0.73 7.96
C GLY A 100 13.29 1.84 9.00
N ILE A 101 12.18 2.40 9.50
CA ILE A 101 12.19 3.52 10.43
C ILE A 101 12.34 2.99 11.85
N ARG A 102 13.37 3.45 12.57
CA ARG A 102 13.69 3.02 13.94
C ARG A 102 12.91 3.81 14.99
N TYR A 103 11.59 3.93 14.79
CA TYR A 103 10.71 4.76 15.60
C TYR A 103 10.66 4.36 17.09
N LYS A 104 11.01 3.11 17.44
CA LYS A 104 11.09 2.63 18.82
C LYS A 104 12.40 2.95 19.56
N LYS A 105 13.48 3.27 18.83
CA LYS A 105 14.84 3.36 19.41
C LYS A 105 15.48 4.74 19.29
N GLY A 106 14.99 5.63 18.43
CA GLY A 106 15.57 6.95 18.22
C GLY A 106 14.66 8.07 18.70
N LYS A 107 15.09 8.89 19.67
CA LYS A 107 14.31 10.03 20.22
C LYS A 107 13.68 10.92 19.14
N ARG A 108 14.45 11.25 18.09
CA ARG A 108 13.99 12.05 16.94
C ARG A 108 13.00 11.29 16.05
N ASP A 109 13.23 10.00 15.81
CA ASP A 109 12.37 9.17 14.97
C ASP A 109 11.04 8.89 15.67
N SER A 110 11.06 8.64 16.98
CA SER A 110 9.88 8.52 17.84
C SER A 110 9.04 9.78 17.79
N ALA A 111 9.64 10.95 17.99
CA ALA A 111 8.93 12.23 17.94
C ALA A 111 8.30 12.50 16.56
N HIS A 112 9.01 12.21 15.46
CA HIS A 112 8.44 12.32 14.12
C HIS A 112 7.29 11.34 13.88
N HIS A 113 7.41 10.12 14.39
CA HIS A 113 6.39 9.10 14.26
C HIS A 113 5.11 9.48 15.00
N ILE A 114 5.23 9.95 16.25
CA ILE A 114 4.11 10.47 17.06
C ILE A 114 3.43 11.64 16.35
N LYS A 115 4.21 12.64 15.89
CA LYS A 115 3.67 13.77 15.12
C LYS A 115 2.92 13.32 13.87
N ARG A 116 3.41 12.28 13.20
CA ARG A 116 2.79 11.73 11.99
C ARG A 116 1.48 11.03 12.29
N PHE A 117 1.41 10.24 13.37
CA PHE A 117 0.18 9.64 13.83
C PHE A 117 -0.88 10.73 14.07
N ILE A 118 -0.57 11.71 14.93
CA ILE A 118 -1.50 12.79 15.28
C ILE A 118 -1.93 13.58 14.03
N LYS A 119 -0.99 13.97 13.15
CA LYS A 119 -1.31 14.73 11.93
C LYS A 119 -2.34 14.03 11.05
N ASN A 120 -2.33 12.70 11.00
CA ASN A 120 -3.05 11.90 10.03
C ASN A 120 -4.28 11.17 10.60
N LEU A 121 -4.66 11.45 11.85
CA LEU A 121 -5.97 11.09 12.39
C LEU A 121 -7.10 11.74 11.56
N ARG A 122 -8.34 11.31 11.75
CA ARG A 122 -9.54 11.96 11.17
C ARG A 122 -10.22 12.88 12.17
N ASP A 123 -10.40 12.41 13.40
CA ASP A 123 -11.01 13.14 14.50
C ASP A 123 -10.20 14.40 14.84
N GLN A 124 -10.81 15.57 14.66
CA GLN A 124 -10.16 16.86 14.89
C GLN A 124 -10.06 17.21 16.38
N GLN A 125 -11.01 16.76 17.20
CA GLN A 125 -10.99 16.99 18.64
C GLN A 125 -9.88 16.15 19.29
N LEU A 126 -9.82 14.85 18.96
CA LEU A 126 -8.75 13.98 19.41
C LEU A 126 -7.38 14.49 18.97
N LYS A 127 -7.24 14.98 17.74
CA LYS A 127 -6.00 15.64 17.28
C LYS A 127 -5.60 16.82 18.16
N ALA A 128 -6.53 17.69 18.50
CA ALA A 128 -6.25 18.87 19.31
C ALA A 128 -5.77 18.47 20.71
N ILE A 129 -6.45 17.50 21.33
CA ILE A 129 -6.06 16.94 22.63
C ILE A 129 -4.64 16.35 22.58
N LEU A 130 -4.38 15.47 21.62
CA LEU A 130 -3.07 14.81 21.50
C LEU A 130 -1.94 15.80 21.13
N ARG A 131 -2.20 16.86 20.33
CA ARG A 131 -1.18 17.89 20.03
C ARG A 131 -0.71 18.63 21.27
N ASN A 132 -1.61 18.84 22.24
CA ASN A 132 -1.33 19.54 23.49
C ASN A 132 -0.79 18.61 24.58
N THR A 133 -0.77 17.30 24.32
CA THR A 133 -0.26 16.30 25.26
C THR A 133 1.24 16.11 25.07
N ARG A 134 2.01 16.13 26.15
CA ARG A 134 3.43 15.77 26.12
C ARG A 134 3.57 14.25 26.15
N PHE A 135 4.10 13.67 25.09
CA PHE A 135 4.51 12.27 25.04
C PHE A 135 6.03 12.18 25.23
N HIS A 136 6.48 11.46 26.25
CA HIS A 136 7.90 11.25 26.51
C HIS A 136 8.42 10.00 25.78
N ASN A 137 7.55 9.05 25.49
CA ASN A 137 7.85 7.83 24.75
C ASN A 137 6.61 7.30 24.00
N LEU A 138 6.76 6.17 23.29
CA LEU A 138 5.65 5.55 22.55
C LEU A 138 4.62 4.88 23.44
N ASP A 139 4.99 4.46 24.66
CA ASP A 139 4.08 3.82 25.61
C ASP A 139 3.08 4.84 26.17
N ASP A 140 3.47 6.11 26.29
CA ASP A 140 2.57 7.21 26.63
C ASP A 140 1.53 7.44 25.51
N LEU A 141 1.95 7.30 24.25
CA LEU A 141 1.06 7.45 23.10
C LEU A 141 0.11 6.25 22.96
N ASP A 142 0.61 5.03 23.18
CA ASP A 142 -0.21 3.82 23.16
C ASP A 142 -1.32 3.88 24.22
N ARG A 143 -0.99 4.35 25.43
CA ARG A 143 -1.99 4.65 26.47
C ARG A 143 -3.00 5.70 26.02
N GLY A 144 -2.56 6.81 25.42
CA GLY A 144 -3.46 7.84 24.89
C GLY A 144 -4.38 7.33 23.78
N ALA A 145 -3.87 6.51 22.86
CA ALA A 145 -4.65 5.90 21.79
C ALA A 145 -5.67 4.88 22.32
N LYS A 146 -5.33 4.14 23.39
CA LYS A 146 -6.24 3.22 24.11
C LYS A 146 -7.34 3.98 24.84
N VAL A 147 -7.03 5.06 25.55
CA VAL A 147 -8.05 5.89 26.23
C VAL A 147 -9.05 6.46 25.22
N ALA A 148 -8.59 6.88 24.04
CA ALA A 148 -9.47 7.33 22.97
C ALA A 148 -10.32 6.20 22.34
N HIS A 149 -9.90 4.94 22.46
CA HIS A 149 -10.68 3.78 22.00
C HIS A 149 -11.78 3.39 22.98
N THR A 150 -11.64 3.71 24.27
CA THR A 150 -12.64 3.37 25.31
C THR A 150 -13.72 4.44 25.48
N LEU A 151 -13.50 5.64 24.92
CA LEU A 151 -14.41 6.80 25.04
C LEU A 151 -15.34 7.00 23.81
N VAL A 152 -15.31 6.08 22.85
CA VAL A 152 -16.14 6.06 21.64
C VAL A 152 -16.73 4.68 21.47
#